data_AF-A0A8X6PBU9-F1
#
_entry.id   AF-A0A8X6PBU9-F1
#
_cell.length_a   1.000
_cell.length_b   1.000
_cell.length_c   1.000
_cell.angle_alpha   90.00
_cell.angle_beta   90.00
_cell.angle_gamma   90.00
#
_symmetry.space_group_name_H-M   'P 1'
#
loop_
_entity.id
_entity.type
_entity.pdbx_description
1 polymer ?
#
loop_
_entity_poly.entity_id
_entity_poly.type
_entity_poly.pdbx_seq_one_letter_code
_entity_poly.pdbx_strand_id
1 'polypeptide(L)'
;AEKEKPKPKNNWREKHEELIETIKRARGQDGDKSAPGAEVKKKVPSDYVQCPACQRHFNQRAAERHIPWCQKKKSETPKSPATVDEAKEKLNARVKVSGYDS
;
A
#
# COMPACT_ATOMS: atom_id res chain seq x y z
N ALA A 1 32.00 18.99 -33.58
CA ALA A 1 30.56 18.70 -33.75
C ALA A 1 30.06 17.99 -32.50
N GLU A 2 29.67 18.75 -31.47
CA GLU A 2 29.10 18.20 -30.24
C GLU A 2 27.57 18.22 -30.32
N LYS A 3 26.96 17.11 -29.88
CA LYS A 3 25.54 16.82 -29.96
C LYS A 3 24.86 17.22 -28.65
N GLU A 4 24.05 18.27 -28.66
CA GLU A 4 23.16 18.56 -27.53
C GLU A 4 21.85 17.76 -27.64
N LYS A 5 21.54 16.95 -26.62
CA LYS A 5 20.26 16.23 -26.51
C LYS A 5 19.19 17.17 -25.91
N PRO A 6 17.98 17.27 -26.49
CA PRO A 6 16.93 18.15 -25.97
C PRO A 6 16.41 17.65 -24.61
N LYS A 7 16.30 18.57 -23.64
CA LYS A 7 15.75 18.28 -22.31
C LYS A 7 14.27 17.88 -22.43
N PRO A 8 13.82 16.78 -21.81
CA PRO A 8 12.42 16.36 -21.89
C PRO A 8 11.52 17.38 -21.18
N LYS A 9 10.47 17.83 -21.87
CA LYS A 9 9.44 18.69 -21.29
C LYS A 9 8.66 17.90 -20.24
N ASN A 10 8.46 18.50 -19.07
CA ASN A 10 7.92 17.82 -17.90
C ASN A 10 6.38 17.87 -17.93
N ASN A 11 5.76 16.87 -18.58
CA ASN A 11 4.31 16.72 -18.69
C ASN A 11 3.68 16.14 -17.40
N TRP A 12 4.21 16.52 -16.24
CA TRP A 12 3.75 16.00 -14.95
C TRP A 12 2.30 16.35 -14.67
N ARG A 13 1.85 17.57 -15.01
CA ARG A 13 0.48 18.03 -14.78
C ARG A 13 -0.52 17.19 -15.57
N GLU A 14 -0.28 16.99 -16.87
CA GLU A 14 -1.13 16.14 -17.73
C GLU A 14 -1.19 14.70 -17.21
N LYS A 15 -0.03 14.10 -16.90
CA LYS A 15 0.02 12.73 -16.34
C LYS A 15 -0.66 12.62 -14.97
N HIS A 16 -0.64 13.69 -14.18
CA HIS A 16 -1.31 13.75 -12.88
C HIS A 16 -2.83 13.82 -13.04
N GLU A 17 -3.31 14.61 -13.99
CA GLU A 17 -4.74 14.73 -14.32
C GLU A 17 -5.31 13.40 -14.82
N GLU A 18 -4.63 12.75 -15.77
CA GLU A 18 -5.00 11.41 -16.27
C GLU A 18 -5.08 10.37 -15.15
N LEU A 19 -4.13 10.41 -14.21
CA LEU A 19 -4.12 9.52 -13.06
C LEU A 19 -5.30 9.79 -12.11
N ILE A 20 -5.61 11.06 -11.84
CA ILE A 20 -6.74 11.45 -10.98
C ILE A 20 -8.06 11.00 -11.62
N GLU A 21 -8.24 11.22 -12.91
CA GLU A 21 -9.44 10.78 -13.65
C GLU A 21 -9.61 9.27 -13.58
N THR A 22 -8.52 8.52 -13.79
CA THR A 22 -8.52 7.06 -13.69
C THR A 22 -8.93 6.59 -12.29
N ILE A 23 -8.41 7.22 -11.24
CA ILE A 23 -8.76 6.89 -9.85
C ILE A 23 -10.23 7.24 -9.55
N LYS A 24 -10.72 8.40 -10.03
CA LYS A 24 -12.13 8.80 -9.87
C LYS A 24 -13.07 7.79 -10.54
N ARG A 25 -12.73 7.36 -11.76
CA ARG A 25 -13.46 6.31 -12.49
C ARG A 25 -13.44 4.98 -11.74
N ALA A 26 -12.28 4.57 -11.24
CA ALA A 26 -12.15 3.32 -10.48
C ALA A 26 -12.88 3.34 -9.13
N ARG A 27 -13.06 4.53 -8.53
CA ARG A 27 -13.85 4.72 -7.31
C ARG A 27 -15.36 4.78 -7.56
N GLY A 28 -15.79 4.86 -8.83
CA GLY A 28 -17.20 4.82 -9.21
C GLY A 28 -17.99 6.10 -8.90
N GLN A 29 -17.36 7.28 -8.92
CA GLN A 29 -18.06 8.56 -8.72
C GLN A 29 -18.96 8.97 -9.91
N ASP A 30 -18.73 8.40 -11.09
CA ASP A 30 -19.58 8.54 -12.27
C ASP A 30 -20.26 7.20 -12.52
N GLY A 31 -21.58 7.15 -12.37
CA GLY A 31 -22.40 5.95 -12.18
C GLY A 31 -22.55 4.98 -13.36
N ASP A 32 -21.51 4.75 -14.16
CA ASP A 32 -21.51 3.68 -15.16
C ASP A 32 -20.85 2.41 -14.61
N LYS A 33 -21.68 1.43 -14.24
CA LYS A 33 -21.27 0.09 -13.84
C LYS A 33 -20.87 -0.75 -15.06
N SER A 34 -19.86 -0.34 -15.82
CA SER A 34 -19.18 -1.25 -16.75
C SER A 34 -18.27 -2.18 -15.96
N ALA A 35 -18.78 -3.38 -15.70
CA ALA A 35 -18.16 -4.60 -15.17
C ALA A 35 -16.75 -4.46 -14.56
N PRO A 36 -16.61 -4.56 -13.22
CA PRO A 36 -15.31 -4.66 -12.57
C PRO A 36 -14.72 -6.05 -12.83
N GLY A 37 -13.46 -6.10 -13.21
CA GLY A 37 -12.67 -7.33 -13.13
C GLY A 37 -12.64 -8.14 -14.42
N ALA A 38 -11.89 -7.65 -15.40
CA ALA A 38 -10.96 -8.57 -16.04
C ALA A 38 -10.04 -9.08 -14.90
N GLU A 39 -10.43 -10.19 -14.31
CA GLU A 39 -9.61 -11.04 -13.47
C GLU A 39 -8.38 -11.43 -14.30
N VAL A 40 -7.40 -10.53 -14.34
CA VAL A 40 -6.04 -10.91 -14.66
C VAL A 40 -5.70 -11.85 -13.53
N LYS A 41 -5.97 -13.15 -13.75
CA LYS A 41 -5.38 -14.27 -13.03
C LYS A 41 -3.90 -14.12 -13.27
N LYS A 42 -3.27 -13.19 -12.54
CA LYS A 42 -1.84 -13.19 -12.30
C LYS A 42 -1.63 -14.60 -11.79
N LYS A 43 -1.03 -15.45 -12.62
CA LYS A 43 -0.66 -16.81 -12.24
C LYS A 43 0.18 -16.61 -10.98
N VAL A 44 -0.43 -16.76 -9.82
CA VAL A 44 0.26 -16.59 -8.55
C VAL A 44 1.29 -17.71 -8.59
N PRO A 45 2.60 -17.41 -8.68
CA PRO A 45 3.57 -18.48 -8.66
C PRO A 45 3.32 -19.27 -7.38
N SER A 46 3.28 -20.60 -7.46
CA SER A 46 2.84 -21.49 -6.38
C SER A 46 3.78 -21.50 -5.15
N ASP A 47 4.79 -20.62 -5.14
CA ASP A 47 5.92 -20.60 -4.21
C ASP A 47 5.66 -19.74 -2.96
N TYR A 48 4.39 -19.51 -2.63
CA TYR A 48 4.00 -18.78 -1.43
C TYR A 48 3.87 -19.73 -0.24
N VAL A 49 4.65 -19.46 0.81
CA VAL A 49 4.61 -20.14 2.09
C VAL A 49 3.69 -19.37 3.04
N GLN A 50 2.78 -20.08 3.70
CA GLN A 50 1.89 -19.52 4.70
C GLN A 50 2.57 -19.49 6.07
N CYS A 51 2.54 -18.32 6.74
CA CYS A 51 3.05 -18.19 8.10
C CYS A 51 2.09 -18.84 9.13
N PRO A 52 2.53 -19.75 10.01
CA PRO A 52 1.65 -20.40 10.99
C PRO A 52 1.17 -19.45 12.11
N ALA A 53 1.87 -18.34 12.36
CA ALA A 53 1.56 -17.42 13.47
C ALA A 53 0.55 -16.33 13.08
N CYS A 54 0.60 -15.83 11.84
CA CYS A 54 -0.28 -14.75 11.36
C CYS A 54 -1.09 -15.08 10.10
N GLN A 55 -0.91 -16.28 9.53
CA GLN A 55 -1.64 -16.81 8.37
C GLN A 55 -1.48 -15.99 7.07
N ARG A 56 -0.54 -15.04 7.02
CA ARG A 56 -0.17 -14.32 5.80
C ARG A 56 0.73 -15.19 4.91
N HIS A 57 0.61 -15.01 3.60
CA HIS A 57 1.38 -15.72 2.58
C HIS A 57 2.56 -14.88 2.12
N PHE A 58 3.74 -15.49 2.00
CA PHE A 58 4.99 -14.83 1.59
C PHE A 58 5.73 -15.69 0.58
N ASN A 59 6.52 -15.08 -0.31
CA ASN A 59 7.50 -15.87 -1.06
C ASN A 59 8.56 -16.49 -0.13
N GLN A 60 9.28 -17.50 -0.59
CA GLN A 60 10.24 -18.26 0.22
C GLN A 60 11.24 -17.36 0.99
N ARG A 61 11.90 -16.42 0.31
CA ARG A 61 12.89 -15.51 0.92
C ARG A 61 12.29 -14.59 1.99
N ALA A 62 11.05 -14.15 1.79
CA ALA A 62 10.35 -13.36 2.79
C ALA A 62 9.88 -14.23 3.96
N ALA A 63 9.42 -15.46 3.71
CA ALA A 63 9.00 -16.40 4.73
C ALA A 63 10.13 -16.75 5.70
N GLU A 64 11.35 -17.01 5.19
CA GLU A 64 12.56 -17.30 5.98
C GLU A 64 12.85 -16.24 7.05
N ARG A 65 12.67 -14.95 6.70
CA ARG A 65 12.87 -13.83 7.64
C ARG A 65 11.62 -13.53 8.47
N HIS A 66 10.45 -13.75 7.91
CA HIS A 66 9.17 -13.40 8.53
C HIS A 66 8.80 -14.36 9.65
N ILE A 67 8.85 -15.68 9.41
CA ILE A 67 8.38 -16.70 10.36
C ILE A 67 9.03 -16.58 11.75
N PRO A 68 10.38 -16.54 11.90
CA PRO A 68 10.99 -16.47 13.22
C PRO A 68 10.66 -15.18 13.98
N TRP A 69 10.65 -14.05 13.28
CA TRP A 69 10.26 -12.76 13.87
C TRP A 69 8.78 -12.73 14.24
N CYS A 70 7.91 -13.23 13.37
CA CYS A 70 6.46 -13.19 13.56
C CYS A 70 6.02 -14.08 14.73
N GLN A 71 6.62 -15.26 14.87
CA GLN A 71 6.40 -16.15 16.02
C GLN A 71 6.73 -15.43 17.34
N LYS A 72 7.94 -14.84 17.44
CA LYS A 72 8.37 -14.07 18.61
C LYS A 72 7.47 -12.86 18.87
N LYS A 73 7.13 -12.09 17.83
CA LYS A 73 6.33 -10.88 17.99
C LYS A 73 4.90 -11.19 18.43
N LYS A 74 4.30 -12.28 17.92
CA LYS A 74 2.94 -12.69 18.28
C LYS A 74 2.82 -13.07 19.75
N SER A 75 3.85 -13.70 20.33
CA SER A 75 3.89 -14.02 21.76
C SER A 75 4.16 -12.79 22.64
N GLU A 76 4.97 -11.85 22.16
CA GLU A 76 5.34 -10.64 22.93
C GLU A 76 4.32 -9.52 22.85
N THR A 77 3.50 -9.44 21.80
CA THR A 77 2.49 -8.40 21.70
C THR A 77 1.34 -8.69 22.67
N PRO A 78 1.16 -7.91 23.75
CA PRO A 78 -0.10 -7.96 24.47
C PRO A 78 -1.21 -7.60 23.48
N LYS A 79 -2.32 -8.34 23.48
CA LYS A 79 -3.55 -7.91 22.82
C LYS A 79 -4.00 -6.65 23.54
N SER A 80 -3.57 -5.48 23.09
CA SER A 80 -3.82 -4.23 23.79
C SER A 80 -5.32 -3.97 23.90
N PRO A 81 -5.89 -3.75 25.09
CA PRO A 81 -7.05 -2.90 25.24
C PRO A 81 -6.54 -1.47 25.40
N ALA A 82 -6.16 -0.82 24.30
CA ALA A 82 -6.20 0.64 24.29
C ALA A 82 -7.64 0.97 23.93
N THR A 83 -8.36 1.59 24.85
CA THR A 83 -9.70 2.09 24.60
C THR A 83 -9.69 2.90 23.29
N VAL A 84 -10.80 2.83 22.55
CA VAL A 84 -10.92 3.47 21.23
C VAL A 84 -10.54 4.95 21.26
N ASP A 85 -10.82 5.64 22.38
CA ASP A 85 -10.44 7.03 22.63
C ASP A 85 -8.93 7.25 22.66
N GLU A 86 -8.19 6.43 23.41
CA GLU A 86 -6.72 6.55 23.49
C GLU A 86 -6.06 6.28 22.13
N ALA A 87 -6.61 5.35 21.36
CA ALA A 87 -6.15 5.08 19.99
C ALA A 87 -6.45 6.27 19.05
N LYS A 88 -7.61 6.91 19.20
CA LYS A 88 -8.02 8.07 18.40
C LYS A 88 -7.18 9.31 18.72
N GLU A 89 -6.88 9.55 19.99
CA GLU A 89 -6.02 10.66 20.41
C GLU A 89 -4.58 10.49 19.91
N LYS A 90 -4.00 9.28 20.02
CA LYS A 90 -2.68 8.96 19.47
C LYS A 90 -2.60 9.17 17.95
N LEU A 91 -3.66 8.80 17.22
CA LEU A 91 -3.74 9.04 15.78
C LEU A 91 -3.79 10.53 15.47
N ASN A 92 -4.60 11.30 16.20
CA ASN A 92 -4.71 12.75 16.01
C ASN A 92 -3.37 13.47 16.28
N ALA A 93 -2.67 13.10 17.36
CA ALA A 93 -1.34 13.61 17.68
C ALA A 93 -0.32 13.34 16.56
N ARG A 94 -0.35 12.13 15.97
CA ARG A 94 0.54 11.77 14.86
C ARG A 94 0.27 12.58 13.59
N VAL A 95 -0.99 12.85 13.29
CA VAL A 95 -1.38 13.66 12.11
C VAL A 95 -0.94 15.12 12.30
N LYS A 96 -1.07 15.67 13.52
CA LYS A 96 -0.70 17.06 13.83
C LYS A 96 0.79 17.36 13.65
N VAL A 97 1.69 16.39 13.86
CA VAL A 97 3.15 16.56 13.69
C VAL A 97 3.59 16.53 12.22
N SER A 98 2.73 16.09 11.29
CA SER A 98 3.03 16.09 9.85
C SER A 98 2.71 17.40 9.12
N GLY A 99 2.18 18.39 9.84
CA GLY A 99 2.06 19.77 9.36
C GLY A 99 3.42 20.46 9.45
N TYR A 100 4.22 20.29 8.40
CA TYR A 100 5.41 21.10 8.14
C TYR A 100 5.02 22.58 8.16
N ASP A 101 5.71 23.32 9.04
CA ASP A 101 5.82 24.77 9.14
C ASP A 101 5.82 25.41 7.74
N SER A 102 4.81 26.23 7.46
CA SER A 102 4.71 27.04 6.25
C SER A 102 4.63 28.50 6.65
#